data_AF-A0A9X7UWM8-F1
#
_entry.id   AF-A0A9X7UWM8-F1
#
_cell.length_a   1.000
_cell.length_b   1.000
_cell.length_c   1.000
_cell.angle_alpha   90.00
_cell.angle_beta   90.00
_cell.angle_gamma   90.00
#
_symmetry.space_group_name_H-M   'P 1'
#
loop_
_entity.id
_entity.type
_entity.pdbx_description
1 polymer ?
#
loop_
_entity_poly.entity_id
_entity_poly.type
_entity_poly.pdbx_seq_one_letter_code
_entity_poly.pdbx_strand_id
1 'polypeptide(L)'
;MLTAVALIIAGLIILVWSADKFVIGAAATARHLGMSPLLVGLTIVAMGTSAPEVFVSIMAALDGAGNLAVGNALGSNITNIGLVLGITALISPIPLQKKLLKKELPLLVLVSIIGGLVLMDLELNLTDALILFAAMGFALYLMFLNSSESGEPIVDEDEAAEIENTPMRKALLLMVLGLAALLVSSRMLVDGAVSVATFYGVSELVIGLTIVAIGTSLPELAASVASALKGHHDIAIGNVIGSNIFNMLTVMPVPGLLAVTQVESMALYRDYAVMMVMTLMLLALFVVNYRKGTMGRFSGLLLTGGFTAYLLYLFIEAS
;
A
#
# COMPACT_ATOMS: atom_id res chain seq x y z
N MET A 1 12.21 -4.76 28.02
CA MET A 1 13.19 -5.11 26.98
C MET A 1 12.99 -6.52 26.42
N LEU A 2 13.07 -7.59 27.23
CA LEU A 2 12.87 -8.97 26.74
C LEU A 2 11.54 -9.16 25.98
N THR A 3 10.44 -8.64 26.52
CA THR A 3 9.12 -8.68 25.86
C THR A 3 9.11 -7.96 24.51
N ALA A 4 9.78 -6.81 24.41
CA ALA A 4 9.84 -6.02 23.18
C ALA A 4 10.61 -6.78 22.08
N VAL A 5 11.76 -7.36 22.44
CA VAL A 5 12.53 -8.21 21.51
C VAL A 5 11.75 -9.45 21.11
N ALA A 6 11.03 -10.09 22.06
CA ALA A 6 10.18 -11.24 21.76
C ALA A 6 9.02 -10.86 20.80
N LEU A 7 8.39 -9.70 20.99
CA LEU A 7 7.37 -9.18 20.07
C LEU A 7 7.93 -8.93 18.68
N ILE A 8 9.12 -8.36 18.56
CA ILE A 8 9.78 -8.13 17.26
C ILE A 8 10.08 -9.46 16.56
N ILE A 9 10.71 -10.41 17.27
CA ILE A 9 11.10 -11.70 16.67
C ILE A 9 9.86 -12.51 16.28
N ALA A 10 8.90 -12.66 17.20
CA ALA A 10 7.67 -13.40 16.93
C ALA A 10 6.85 -12.70 15.84
N GLY A 11 6.73 -11.37 15.89
CA GLY A 11 6.07 -10.58 14.88
C GLY A 11 6.70 -10.77 13.50
N LEU A 12 8.03 -10.72 13.38
CA LEU A 12 8.71 -10.94 12.10
C LEU A 12 8.48 -12.36 11.54
N ILE A 13 8.56 -13.39 12.38
CA ILE A 13 8.32 -14.78 11.98
C ILE A 13 6.88 -14.95 11.48
N ILE A 14 5.90 -14.45 12.24
CA ILE A 14 4.49 -14.54 11.87
C ILE A 14 4.22 -13.69 10.62
N LEU A 15 4.83 -12.52 10.48
CA LEU A 15 4.67 -11.64 9.31
C LEU A 15 5.11 -12.34 8.02
N VAL A 16 6.31 -12.93 8.01
CA VAL A 16 6.82 -13.67 6.84
C VAL A 16 5.96 -14.89 6.53
N TRP A 17 5.60 -15.67 7.55
CA TRP A 17 4.76 -16.84 7.37
C TRP A 17 3.34 -16.49 6.90
N SER A 18 2.74 -15.43 7.44
CA SER A 18 1.38 -15.02 7.10
C SER A 18 1.31 -14.39 5.72
N ALA A 19 2.32 -13.62 5.31
CA ALA A 19 2.44 -13.10 3.94
C ALA A 19 2.48 -14.24 2.92
N ASP A 20 3.25 -15.30 3.19
CA ASP A 20 3.29 -16.51 2.35
C ASP A 20 1.89 -17.12 2.15
N LYS A 21 1.17 -17.38 3.25
CA LYS A 21 -0.18 -17.96 3.21
C LYS A 21 -1.20 -17.04 2.58
N PHE A 22 -1.10 -15.74 2.84
CA PHE A 22 -1.96 -14.73 2.23
C PHE A 22 -1.82 -14.70 0.71
N VAL A 23 -0.58 -14.72 0.20
CA VAL A 23 -0.31 -14.71 -1.25
C VAL A 23 -0.84 -15.97 -1.93
N ILE A 24 -0.61 -17.16 -1.36
CA ILE A 24 -1.17 -18.42 -1.90
C ILE A 24 -2.69 -18.37 -1.92
N GLY A 25 -3.30 -17.91 -0.81
CA GLY A 25 -4.75 -17.74 -0.71
C GLY A 25 -5.30 -16.79 -1.77
N ALA A 26 -4.68 -15.62 -1.92
CA ALA A 26 -5.07 -14.61 -2.90
C ALA A 26 -4.92 -15.12 -4.34
N ALA A 27 -3.80 -15.74 -4.69
CA ALA A 27 -3.56 -16.29 -6.02
C ALA A 27 -4.53 -17.43 -6.37
N ALA A 28 -4.79 -18.35 -5.43
CA ALA A 28 -5.77 -19.42 -5.62
C ALA A 28 -7.21 -18.87 -5.73
N THR A 29 -7.57 -17.87 -4.92
CA THR A 29 -8.87 -17.19 -5.04
C THR A 29 -9.00 -16.47 -6.39
N ALA A 30 -7.94 -15.82 -6.90
CA ALA A 30 -7.92 -15.21 -8.23
C ALA A 30 -8.29 -16.23 -9.31
N ARG A 31 -7.64 -17.39 -9.28
CA ARG A 31 -7.87 -18.49 -10.22
C ARG A 31 -9.31 -18.98 -10.18
N HIS A 32 -9.85 -19.26 -8.99
CA HIS A 32 -11.24 -19.75 -8.85
C HIS A 32 -12.29 -18.74 -9.29
N LEU A 33 -12.01 -17.44 -9.17
CA LEU A 33 -12.92 -16.37 -9.60
C LEU A 33 -12.74 -15.98 -11.07
N GLY A 34 -11.82 -16.62 -11.80
CA GLY A 34 -11.50 -16.25 -13.19
C GLY A 34 -10.91 -14.83 -13.30
N MET A 35 -10.37 -14.30 -12.21
CA MET A 35 -9.78 -12.97 -12.15
C MET A 35 -8.27 -13.04 -12.40
N SER A 36 -7.74 -12.04 -13.10
CA SER A 36 -6.30 -11.88 -13.23
C SER A 36 -5.64 -11.72 -11.84
N PRO A 37 -4.44 -12.29 -11.61
CA PRO A 37 -3.67 -12.04 -10.38
C PRO A 37 -3.48 -10.54 -10.10
N LEU A 38 -3.26 -9.75 -11.16
CA LEU A 38 -3.18 -8.29 -11.08
C LEU A 38 -4.45 -7.65 -10.48
N LEU A 39 -5.64 -8.05 -10.95
CA LEU A 39 -6.91 -7.52 -10.42
C LEU A 39 -7.08 -7.86 -8.94
N VAL A 40 -6.71 -9.07 -8.52
CA VAL A 40 -6.75 -9.46 -7.11
C VAL A 40 -5.79 -8.63 -6.28
N GLY A 41 -4.58 -8.39 -6.79
CA GLY A 41 -3.63 -7.43 -6.23
C GLY A 41 -4.25 -6.04 -6.07
N LEU A 42 -4.81 -5.49 -7.15
CA LEU A 42 -5.42 -4.15 -7.21
C LEU A 42 -6.65 -3.97 -6.31
N THR A 43 -7.33 -5.07 -5.96
CA THR A 43 -8.63 -5.00 -5.27
C THR A 43 -8.58 -5.66 -3.90
N ILE A 44 -8.65 -6.99 -3.84
CA ILE A 44 -8.82 -7.75 -2.60
C ILE A 44 -7.59 -7.62 -1.71
N VAL A 45 -6.40 -7.76 -2.29
CA VAL A 45 -5.13 -7.69 -1.54
C VAL A 45 -4.93 -6.27 -1.02
N ALA A 46 -4.99 -5.28 -1.92
CA ALA A 46 -4.90 -3.87 -1.59
C ALA A 46 -5.89 -3.43 -0.51
N MET A 47 -7.18 -3.74 -0.67
CA MET A 47 -8.20 -3.40 0.32
C MET A 47 -7.96 -4.09 1.66
N GLY A 48 -7.50 -5.34 1.63
CA GLY A 48 -7.21 -6.13 2.82
C GLY A 48 -6.05 -5.56 3.61
N THR A 49 -4.91 -5.31 2.95
CA THR A 49 -3.72 -4.77 3.63
C THR A 49 -3.93 -3.34 4.09
N SER A 50 -4.74 -2.54 3.38
CA SER A 50 -5.03 -1.15 3.73
C SER A 50 -6.21 -0.96 4.71
N ALA A 51 -6.71 -2.06 5.29
CA ALA A 51 -7.72 -2.02 6.34
C ALA A 51 -7.27 -1.26 7.62
N PRO A 52 -6.01 -1.37 8.09
CA PRO A 52 -5.50 -0.55 9.19
C PRO A 52 -5.62 0.94 8.91
N GLU A 53 -5.34 1.38 7.70
CA GLU A 53 -5.40 2.78 7.27
C GLU A 53 -6.84 3.28 7.33
N VAL A 54 -7.80 2.51 6.83
CA VAL A 54 -9.23 2.84 6.95
C VAL A 54 -9.62 2.94 8.43
N PHE A 55 -9.20 2.00 9.26
CA PHE A 55 -9.50 2.00 10.69
C PHE A 55 -8.92 3.23 11.41
N VAL A 56 -7.64 3.57 11.14
CA VAL A 56 -6.98 4.76 11.69
C VAL A 56 -7.70 6.03 11.23
N SER A 57 -8.08 6.13 9.96
CA SER A 57 -8.81 7.29 9.45
C SER A 57 -10.21 7.42 10.02
N ILE A 58 -10.93 6.33 10.25
CA ILE A 58 -12.23 6.34 10.94
C ILE A 58 -12.05 6.83 12.38
N MET A 59 -11.09 6.28 13.12
CA MET A 59 -10.88 6.67 14.52
C MET A 59 -10.46 8.14 14.63
N ALA A 60 -9.51 8.58 13.79
CA ALA A 60 -9.09 9.98 13.74
C ALA A 60 -10.26 10.91 13.38
N ALA A 61 -11.15 10.51 12.47
CA ALA A 61 -12.33 11.29 12.13
C ALA A 61 -13.32 11.39 13.30
N LEU A 62 -13.56 10.30 14.02
CA LEU A 62 -14.44 10.27 15.20
C LEU A 62 -13.89 11.12 16.36
N ASP A 63 -12.57 11.17 16.51
CA ASP A 63 -11.89 11.96 17.54
C ASP A 63 -11.73 13.45 17.14
N GLY A 64 -12.28 13.87 16.00
CA GLY A 64 -12.16 15.23 15.48
C GLY A 64 -10.76 15.59 14.96
N ALA A 65 -9.89 14.59 14.79
CA ALA A 65 -8.53 14.71 14.26
C ALA A 65 -8.47 14.42 12.75
N GLY A 66 -9.37 15.01 11.95
CA GLY A 66 -9.47 14.73 10.51
C GLY A 66 -8.17 14.97 9.71
N ASN A 67 -7.33 15.92 10.14
CA ASN A 67 -5.99 16.12 9.55
C ASN A 67 -5.08 14.90 9.67
N LEU A 68 -5.19 14.16 10.78
CA LEU A 68 -4.43 12.91 10.97
C LEU A 68 -4.88 11.84 9.97
N ALA A 69 -6.18 11.77 9.66
CA ALA A 69 -6.72 10.85 8.66
C ALA A 69 -6.24 11.18 7.23
N VAL A 70 -6.20 12.47 6.86
CA VAL A 70 -5.65 12.92 5.57
C VAL A 70 -4.14 12.63 5.50
N GLY A 71 -3.39 13.00 6.53
CA GLY A 71 -1.95 12.72 6.64
C GLY A 71 -1.64 11.22 6.57
N ASN A 72 -2.45 10.38 7.22
CA ASN A 72 -2.35 8.91 7.15
C ASN A 72 -2.51 8.40 5.71
N ALA A 73 -3.50 8.88 4.95
CA ALA A 73 -3.69 8.47 3.56
C ALA A 73 -2.53 8.91 2.64
N LEU A 74 -2.08 10.17 2.77
CA LEU A 74 -0.97 10.71 1.96
C LEU A 74 0.36 10.04 2.29
N GLY A 75 0.67 9.91 3.58
CA GLY A 75 1.86 9.23 4.06
C GLY A 75 1.92 7.79 3.61
N SER A 76 0.80 7.05 3.70
CA SER A 76 0.72 5.66 3.24
C SER A 76 0.97 5.54 1.73
N ASN A 77 0.51 6.49 0.92
CA ASN A 77 0.82 6.50 -0.52
C ASN A 77 2.30 6.74 -0.82
N ILE A 78 2.92 7.68 -0.11
CA ILE A 78 4.35 7.95 -0.24
C ILE A 78 5.17 6.73 0.18
N THR A 79 4.80 6.07 1.29
CA THR A 79 5.43 4.84 1.78
C THR A 79 5.24 3.69 0.80
N ASN A 80 4.05 3.50 0.24
CA ASN A 80 3.77 2.43 -0.71
C ASN A 80 4.59 2.57 -2.00
N ILE A 81 4.68 3.77 -2.56
CA ILE A 81 5.47 4.00 -3.78
C ILE A 81 6.97 3.96 -3.48
N GLY A 82 7.40 4.69 -2.45
CA GLY A 82 8.80 4.92 -2.18
C GLY A 82 9.48 3.76 -1.46
N LEU A 83 8.86 3.27 -0.39
CA LEU A 83 9.41 2.21 0.45
C LEU A 83 8.96 0.82 -0.02
N VAL A 84 7.66 0.56 -0.12
CA VAL A 84 7.15 -0.79 -0.42
C VAL A 84 7.61 -1.24 -1.80
N LEU A 85 7.19 -0.53 -2.85
CA LEU A 85 7.58 -0.87 -4.21
C LEU A 85 9.09 -0.72 -4.44
N GLY A 86 9.71 0.28 -3.82
CA GLY A 86 11.15 0.49 -3.87
C GLY A 86 11.93 -0.72 -3.36
N ILE A 87 11.61 -1.20 -2.15
CA ILE A 87 12.20 -2.42 -1.57
C ILE A 87 11.86 -3.66 -2.41
N THR A 88 10.60 -3.81 -2.84
CA THR A 88 10.20 -4.93 -3.69
C THR A 88 11.05 -4.99 -4.96
N ALA A 89 11.29 -3.87 -5.64
CA ALA A 89 12.12 -3.80 -6.85
C ALA A 89 13.63 -3.99 -6.58
N LEU A 90 14.11 -3.67 -5.37
CA LEU A 90 15.49 -3.97 -4.94
C LEU A 90 15.71 -5.47 -4.76
N ILE A 91 14.74 -6.15 -4.15
CA ILE A 91 14.78 -7.58 -3.86
C ILE A 91 14.58 -8.37 -5.16
N SER A 92 13.47 -8.10 -5.87
CA SER A 92 13.01 -8.85 -7.02
C SER A 92 12.60 -7.89 -8.16
N PRO A 93 13.42 -7.76 -9.23
CA PRO A 93 13.10 -6.90 -10.38
C PRO A 93 11.72 -7.20 -10.96
N ILE A 94 10.91 -6.17 -11.17
CA ILE A 94 9.48 -6.33 -11.49
C ILE A 94 9.28 -6.28 -13.01
N PRO A 95 8.73 -7.33 -13.65
CA PRO A 95 8.36 -7.31 -15.06
C PRO A 95 7.35 -6.21 -15.39
N LEU A 96 7.57 -5.50 -16.49
CA LEU A 96 6.73 -4.40 -16.93
C LEU A 96 5.68 -4.88 -17.92
N GLN A 97 4.42 -4.86 -17.49
CA GLN A 97 3.30 -5.21 -18.35
C GLN A 97 2.74 -3.99 -19.08
N LYS A 98 2.34 -4.17 -20.35
CA LYS A 98 1.72 -3.11 -21.17
C LYS A 98 0.41 -2.59 -20.56
N LYS A 99 -0.39 -3.49 -19.98
CA LYS A 99 -1.68 -3.17 -19.36
C LYS A 99 -1.49 -2.21 -18.18
N LEU A 100 -0.54 -2.53 -17.30
CA LEU A 100 -0.15 -1.69 -16.16
C LEU A 100 0.21 -0.26 -16.57
N LEU A 101 1.06 -0.12 -17.61
CA LEU A 101 1.49 1.19 -18.10
C LEU A 101 0.35 2.00 -18.76
N LYS A 102 -0.58 1.33 -19.44
CA LYS A 102 -1.61 1.99 -20.24
C LYS A 102 -2.94 2.21 -19.52
N LYS A 103 -3.22 1.46 -18.46
CA LYS A 103 -4.52 1.48 -17.78
C LYS A 103 -4.38 1.83 -16.31
N GLU A 104 -3.59 1.06 -15.56
CA GLU A 104 -3.57 1.17 -14.08
C GLU A 104 -2.77 2.37 -13.58
N LEU A 105 -1.58 2.64 -14.14
CA LEU A 105 -0.81 3.84 -13.77
C LEU A 105 -1.48 5.16 -14.17
N PRO A 106 -2.07 5.29 -15.38
CA PRO A 106 -2.87 6.46 -15.73
C PRO A 106 -4.08 6.65 -14.81
N LEU A 107 -4.73 5.56 -14.38
CA LEU A 107 -5.82 5.62 -13.40
C LEU A 107 -5.32 6.16 -12.06
N LEU A 108 -4.19 5.66 -11.54
CA LEU A 108 -3.58 6.17 -10.30
C LEU A 108 -3.26 7.67 -10.40
N VAL A 109 -2.69 8.13 -11.53
CA VAL A 109 -2.41 9.55 -11.76
C VAL A 109 -3.70 10.36 -11.81
N LEU A 110 -4.73 9.89 -12.53
CA LEU A 110 -6.03 10.57 -12.62
C LEU A 110 -6.67 10.73 -11.24
N VAL A 111 -6.66 9.66 -10.44
CA VAL A 111 -7.17 9.66 -9.07
C VAL A 111 -6.38 10.62 -8.17
N SER A 112 -5.05 10.66 -8.32
CA SER A 112 -4.18 11.63 -7.63
C SER A 112 -4.39 13.07 -8.10
N ILE A 113 -4.93 13.30 -9.30
CA ILE A 113 -5.31 14.66 -9.73
C ILE A 113 -6.65 15.02 -9.09
N ILE A 114 -7.63 14.12 -9.14
CA ILE A 114 -8.97 14.34 -8.55
C ILE A 114 -8.86 14.64 -7.05
N GLY A 115 -8.07 13.87 -6.30
CA GLY A 115 -7.86 14.12 -4.88
C GLY A 115 -7.20 15.49 -4.62
N GLY A 116 -6.28 15.92 -5.47
CA GLY A 116 -5.60 17.20 -5.30
C GLY A 116 -6.52 18.37 -5.57
N LEU A 117 -7.39 18.25 -6.57
CA LEU A 117 -8.44 19.22 -6.89
C LEU A 117 -9.44 19.37 -5.74
N VAL A 118 -9.85 18.25 -5.15
CA VAL A 118 -10.74 18.23 -3.98
C VAL A 118 -10.14 18.96 -2.79
N LEU A 119 -8.83 18.84 -2.56
CA LEU A 119 -8.17 19.46 -1.42
C LEU A 119 -7.75 20.94 -1.65
N MET A 120 -8.01 21.54 -2.82
CA MET A 120 -7.47 22.85 -3.20
C MET A 120 -7.95 24.01 -2.33
N ASP A 121 -9.18 23.95 -1.82
CA ASP A 121 -9.74 24.96 -0.93
C ASP A 121 -9.35 24.73 0.54
N LEU A 122 -8.52 23.72 0.80
CA LEU A 122 -8.09 23.28 2.13
C LEU A 122 -9.25 22.83 3.02
N GLU A 123 -10.37 22.44 2.44
CA GLU A 123 -11.49 21.83 3.15
C GLU A 123 -11.76 20.44 2.57
N LEU A 124 -12.10 19.50 3.45
CA LEU A 124 -12.60 18.19 3.04
C LEU A 124 -13.97 18.00 3.66
N ASN A 125 -15.00 18.14 2.83
CA ASN A 125 -16.40 18.09 3.25
C ASN A 125 -17.13 16.83 2.71
N LEU A 126 -18.44 16.75 2.94
CA LEU A 126 -19.26 15.62 2.51
C LEU A 126 -19.31 15.49 0.98
N THR A 127 -19.40 16.60 0.26
CA THR A 127 -19.44 16.59 -1.21
C THR A 127 -18.15 16.02 -1.78
N ASP A 128 -17.01 16.43 -1.24
CA ASP A 128 -15.70 15.91 -1.60
C ASP A 128 -15.58 14.42 -1.34
N ALA A 129 -16.01 13.97 -0.16
CA ALA A 129 -16.00 12.57 0.18
C ALA A 129 -16.85 11.75 -0.80
N LEU A 130 -18.07 12.21 -1.13
CA LEU A 130 -18.94 11.55 -2.10
C LEU A 130 -18.34 11.51 -3.50
N ILE A 131 -17.65 12.57 -3.95
CA ILE A 131 -16.93 12.59 -5.23
C ILE A 131 -15.84 11.50 -5.25
N LEU A 132 -15.04 11.40 -4.19
CA LEU A 132 -13.95 10.42 -4.11
C LEU A 132 -14.48 8.98 -4.00
N PHE A 133 -15.55 8.72 -3.24
CA PHE A 133 -16.19 7.40 -3.20
C PHE A 133 -16.88 7.04 -4.53
N ALA A 134 -17.48 8.00 -5.24
CA ALA A 134 -18.01 7.76 -6.58
C ALA A 134 -16.89 7.44 -7.57
N ALA A 135 -15.76 8.16 -7.48
CA ALA A 135 -14.56 7.85 -8.25
C ALA A 135 -14.00 6.46 -7.92
N MET A 136 -14.10 5.98 -6.66
CA MET A 136 -13.75 4.61 -6.29
C MET A 136 -14.62 3.60 -7.04
N GLY A 137 -15.95 3.78 -7.00
CA GLY A 137 -16.87 2.90 -7.70
C GLY A 137 -16.56 2.84 -9.21
N PHE A 138 -16.24 3.98 -9.81
CA PHE A 138 -15.83 4.06 -11.21
C PHE A 138 -14.46 3.41 -11.48
N ALA A 139 -13.48 3.62 -10.61
CA ALA A 139 -12.16 3.00 -10.71
C ALA A 139 -12.26 1.47 -10.66
N LEU A 140 -13.03 0.92 -9.71
CA LEU A 140 -13.30 -0.51 -9.62
C LEU A 140 -13.98 -1.02 -10.90
N TYR A 141 -15.00 -0.31 -11.39
CA TYR A 141 -15.67 -0.67 -12.64
C TYR A 141 -14.68 -0.75 -13.83
N LEU A 142 -13.80 0.23 -13.98
CA LEU A 142 -12.76 0.22 -15.01
C LEU A 142 -11.77 -0.93 -14.84
N MET A 143 -11.32 -1.22 -13.61
CA MET A 143 -10.42 -2.34 -13.34
C MET A 143 -11.06 -3.68 -13.70
N PHE A 144 -12.34 -3.88 -13.35
CA PHE A 144 -13.11 -5.08 -13.69
C PHE A 144 -13.30 -5.24 -15.20
N LEU A 145 -13.65 -4.19 -15.93
CA LEU A 145 -13.77 -4.25 -17.40
C LEU A 145 -12.46 -4.64 -18.09
N ASN A 146 -11.34 -4.25 -17.51
CA ASN A 146 -10.02 -4.48 -18.08
C ASN A 146 -9.40 -5.81 -17.65
N SER A 147 -10.07 -6.59 -16.80
CA SER A 147 -9.54 -7.79 -16.15
C SER A 147 -9.23 -8.97 -17.08
N SER A 148 -9.81 -9.02 -18.28
CA SER A 148 -9.73 -10.17 -19.21
C SER A 148 -8.39 -10.38 -19.92
N GLU A 149 -7.42 -9.47 -19.77
CA GLU A 149 -6.12 -9.51 -20.47
C GLU A 149 -4.94 -9.62 -19.49
N SER A 150 -4.74 -10.77 -18.86
CA SER A 150 -3.50 -11.05 -18.13
C SER A 150 -2.87 -12.33 -18.63
N GLY A 151 -1.60 -12.27 -19.00
CA GLY A 151 -0.80 -13.43 -19.36
C GLY A 151 -0.59 -14.36 -18.16
N GLU A 152 -0.09 -15.56 -18.42
CA GLU A 152 0.24 -16.51 -17.37
C GLU A 152 1.39 -15.97 -16.49
N PRO A 153 1.25 -15.96 -15.15
CA PRO A 153 2.33 -15.56 -14.27
C PRO A 153 3.48 -16.58 -14.33
N ILE A 154 4.72 -16.10 -14.22
CA ILE A 154 5.91 -16.95 -14.11
C ILE A 154 6.06 -17.32 -12.64
N VAL A 155 5.58 -18.51 -12.26
CA VAL A 155 5.54 -19.01 -10.87
C VAL A 155 6.33 -20.31 -10.79
N ASP A 156 6.90 -20.63 -9.62
CA ASP A 156 7.53 -21.93 -9.34
C ASP A 156 6.54 -23.08 -9.62
N GLU A 157 7.01 -24.20 -10.19
CA GLU A 157 6.15 -25.36 -10.53
C GLU A 157 5.46 -25.95 -9.30
N ASP A 158 6.14 -26.00 -8.15
CA ASP A 158 5.58 -26.54 -6.91
C ASP A 158 4.50 -25.60 -6.36
N GLU A 159 4.70 -24.29 -6.45
CA GLU A 159 3.71 -23.29 -6.03
C GLU A 159 2.52 -23.21 -6.99
N ALA A 160 2.78 -23.31 -8.29
CA ALA A 160 1.73 -23.40 -9.31
C ALA A 160 0.85 -24.62 -9.03
N ALA A 161 1.45 -25.78 -8.73
CA ALA A 161 0.73 -26.97 -8.34
C ALA A 161 -0.02 -26.79 -7.00
N GLU A 162 0.56 -26.11 -6.00
CA GLU A 162 -0.13 -25.83 -4.73
C GLU A 162 -1.37 -24.94 -4.96
N ILE A 163 -1.24 -23.87 -5.75
CA ILE A 163 -2.35 -23.00 -6.15
C ILE A 163 -3.38 -23.80 -6.94
N GLU A 164 -2.93 -24.68 -7.83
CA GLU A 164 -3.80 -25.49 -8.68
C GLU A 164 -4.70 -26.41 -7.86
N ASN A 165 -4.11 -27.05 -6.87
CA ASN A 165 -4.72 -28.06 -6.02
C ASN A 165 -5.43 -27.47 -4.80
N THR A 166 -5.35 -26.16 -4.57
CA THR A 166 -6.00 -25.51 -3.43
C THR A 166 -7.48 -25.26 -3.74
N PRO A 167 -8.43 -25.91 -3.03
CA PRO A 167 -9.85 -25.68 -3.24
C PRO A 167 -10.26 -24.29 -2.74
N MET A 168 -11.29 -23.70 -3.35
CA MET A 168 -11.78 -22.33 -3.04
C MET A 168 -11.92 -22.06 -1.54
N ARG A 169 -12.50 -23.00 -0.78
CA ARG A 169 -12.67 -22.85 0.68
C ARG A 169 -11.31 -22.70 1.40
N LYS A 170 -10.31 -23.51 1.02
CA LYS A 170 -8.96 -23.42 1.58
C LYS A 170 -8.28 -22.12 1.12
N ALA A 171 -8.45 -21.71 -0.15
CA ALA A 171 -7.94 -20.45 -0.67
C ALA A 171 -8.45 -19.25 0.14
N LEU A 172 -9.77 -19.17 0.34
CA LEU A 172 -10.39 -18.12 1.14
C LEU A 172 -9.94 -18.14 2.61
N LEU A 173 -9.80 -19.33 3.21
CA LEU A 173 -9.29 -19.45 4.59
C LEU A 173 -7.84 -18.99 4.70
N LEU A 174 -6.97 -19.38 3.77
CA LEU A 174 -5.58 -18.94 3.71
C LEU A 174 -5.48 -17.43 3.53
N MET A 175 -6.32 -16.86 2.66
CA MET A 175 -6.37 -15.42 2.41
C MET A 175 -6.83 -14.66 3.66
N VAL A 176 -7.95 -15.05 4.27
CA VAL A 176 -8.51 -14.33 5.43
C VAL A 176 -7.65 -14.51 6.69
N LEU A 177 -7.24 -15.74 7.01
CA LEU A 177 -6.40 -16.00 8.18
C LEU A 177 -4.97 -15.48 7.99
N GLY A 178 -4.44 -15.56 6.76
CA GLY A 178 -3.17 -14.95 6.39
C GLY A 178 -3.21 -13.44 6.60
N LEU A 179 -4.24 -12.76 6.08
CA LEU A 179 -4.40 -11.32 6.31
C LEU A 179 -4.53 -10.99 7.80
N ALA A 180 -5.39 -11.69 8.55
CA ALA A 180 -5.53 -11.44 9.98
C ALA A 180 -4.20 -11.60 10.74
N ALA A 181 -3.44 -12.66 10.45
CA ALA A 181 -2.12 -12.88 11.05
C ALA A 181 -1.09 -11.82 10.62
N LEU A 182 -1.15 -11.34 9.37
CA LEU A 182 -0.32 -10.27 8.83
C LEU A 182 -0.57 -8.95 9.57
N LEU A 183 -1.84 -8.60 9.81
CA LEU A 183 -2.23 -7.41 10.58
C LEU A 183 -1.77 -7.50 12.04
N VAL A 184 -1.99 -8.64 12.70
CA VAL A 184 -1.58 -8.87 14.09
C VAL A 184 -0.05 -8.80 14.22
N SER A 185 0.68 -9.44 13.31
CA SER A 185 2.14 -9.47 13.34
C SER A 185 2.78 -8.11 13.04
N SER A 186 2.21 -7.34 12.11
CA SER A 186 2.58 -5.93 11.92
C SER A 186 2.44 -5.15 13.23
N ARG A 187 1.31 -5.29 13.94
CA ARG A 187 1.10 -4.62 15.22
C ARG A 187 2.13 -5.02 16.27
N MET A 188 2.43 -6.32 16.38
CA MET A 188 3.48 -6.82 17.30
C MET A 188 4.85 -6.20 17.01
N LEU A 189 5.21 -6.09 15.72
CA LEU A 189 6.47 -5.46 15.30
C LEU A 189 6.54 -3.99 15.68
N VAL A 190 5.47 -3.24 15.42
CA VAL A 190 5.37 -1.81 15.78
C VAL A 190 5.46 -1.63 17.28
N ASP A 191 4.64 -2.34 18.06
CA ASP A 191 4.64 -2.21 19.53
C ASP A 191 6.01 -2.56 20.14
N GLY A 192 6.66 -3.61 19.61
CA GLY A 192 8.01 -4.00 20.00
C GLY A 192 9.06 -2.94 19.63
N ALA A 193 9.02 -2.41 18.41
CA ALA A 193 9.95 -1.39 17.92
C ALA A 193 9.81 -0.07 18.69
N VAL A 194 8.56 0.36 18.95
CA VAL A 194 8.24 1.52 19.81
C VAL A 194 8.85 1.32 21.20
N SER A 195 8.61 0.15 21.81
CA SER A 195 9.14 -0.15 23.16
C SER A 195 10.68 -0.12 23.22
N VAL A 196 11.35 -0.59 22.17
CA VAL A 196 12.82 -0.50 22.07
C VAL A 196 13.27 0.95 21.91
N ALA A 197 12.65 1.72 21.01
CA ALA A 197 13.00 3.11 20.74
C ALA A 197 12.82 3.99 21.99
N THR A 198 11.70 3.84 22.71
CA THR A 198 11.45 4.56 23.96
C THR A 198 12.48 4.21 25.04
N PHE A 199 12.91 2.95 25.13
CA PHE A 199 13.96 2.55 26.09
C PHE A 199 15.30 3.25 25.81
N TYR A 200 15.65 3.46 24.54
CA TYR A 200 16.86 4.18 24.14
C TYR A 200 16.69 5.70 24.16
N GLY A 201 15.56 6.22 24.66
CA GLY A 201 15.32 7.66 24.78
C GLY A 201 15.02 8.35 23.46
N VAL A 202 14.60 7.60 22.42
CA VAL A 202 14.09 8.20 21.19
C VAL A 202 12.77 8.89 21.51
N SER A 203 12.60 10.13 21.05
CA SER A 203 11.42 10.92 21.33
C SER A 203 10.17 10.32 20.67
N GLU A 204 9.01 10.51 21.33
CA GLU A 204 7.71 10.05 20.81
C GLU A 204 7.42 10.62 19.42
N LEU A 205 7.85 11.86 19.16
CA LEU A 205 7.75 12.52 17.86
C LEU A 205 8.49 11.72 16.78
N VAL A 206 9.75 11.36 17.03
CA VAL A 206 10.57 10.61 16.07
C VAL A 206 10.02 9.21 15.87
N ILE A 207 9.54 8.56 16.93
CA ILE A 207 8.87 7.25 16.85
C ILE A 207 7.61 7.34 15.98
N GLY A 208 6.79 8.37 16.18
CA GLY A 208 5.57 8.59 15.41
C GLY A 208 5.84 8.82 13.91
N LEU A 209 6.79 9.72 13.60
CA LEU A 209 7.16 10.08 12.24
C LEU A 209 7.88 8.97 11.46
N THR A 210 8.40 7.93 12.15
CA THR A 210 9.18 6.87 11.52
C THR A 210 8.57 5.49 11.73
N ILE A 211 8.69 4.93 12.94
CA ILE A 211 8.30 3.54 13.24
C ILE A 211 6.80 3.34 13.05
N VAL A 212 5.98 4.24 13.58
CA VAL A 212 4.51 4.11 13.49
C VAL A 212 4.05 4.35 12.05
N ALA A 213 4.57 5.39 11.39
CA ALA A 213 4.25 5.70 9.99
C ALA A 213 4.62 4.59 9.01
N ILE A 214 5.77 3.92 9.20
CA ILE A 214 6.15 2.75 8.40
C ILE A 214 5.33 1.52 8.81
N GLY A 215 4.96 1.44 10.09
CA GLY A 215 4.26 0.33 10.72
C GLY A 215 2.94 -0.03 10.05
N THR A 216 2.13 0.96 9.70
CA THR A 216 0.82 0.74 9.06
C THR A 216 0.96 0.11 7.68
N SER A 217 2.05 0.40 6.95
CA SER A 217 2.34 -0.17 5.62
C SER A 217 3.21 -1.44 5.65
N LEU A 218 3.53 -2.00 6.82
CA LEU A 218 4.21 -3.30 6.92
C LEU A 218 3.41 -4.46 6.31
N PRO A 219 2.06 -4.54 6.45
CA PRO A 219 1.24 -5.50 5.73
C PRO A 219 1.47 -5.46 4.22
N GLU A 220 1.43 -4.27 3.62
CA GLU A 220 1.67 -4.02 2.19
C GLU A 220 3.09 -4.43 1.80
N LEU A 221 4.09 -4.07 2.61
CA LEU A 221 5.49 -4.43 2.37
C LEU A 221 5.65 -5.95 2.34
N ALA A 222 5.15 -6.64 3.36
CA ALA A 222 5.28 -8.07 3.49
C ALA A 222 4.54 -8.81 2.37
N ALA A 223 3.31 -8.42 2.05
CA ALA A 223 2.53 -9.02 0.97
C ALA A 223 3.17 -8.80 -0.41
N SER A 224 3.69 -7.59 -0.68
CA SER A 224 4.30 -7.25 -1.97
C SER A 224 5.64 -7.95 -2.17
N VAL A 225 6.49 -7.98 -1.13
CA VAL A 225 7.78 -8.69 -1.16
C VAL A 225 7.55 -10.20 -1.28
N ALA A 226 6.65 -10.78 -0.49
CA ALA A 226 6.33 -12.21 -0.59
C ALA A 226 5.80 -12.57 -1.98
N SER A 227 4.89 -11.76 -2.54
CA SER A 227 4.36 -11.95 -3.90
C SER A 227 5.47 -11.90 -4.95
N ALA A 228 6.37 -10.93 -4.86
CA ALA A 228 7.45 -10.77 -5.85
C ALA A 228 8.54 -11.85 -5.73
N LEU A 229 8.80 -12.38 -4.54
CA LEU A 229 9.71 -13.50 -4.33
C LEU A 229 9.17 -14.83 -4.90
N LYS A 230 7.84 -14.97 -4.92
CA LYS A 230 7.12 -16.11 -5.50
C LYS A 230 6.87 -16.00 -7.00
N GLY A 231 7.37 -14.96 -7.66
CA GLY A 231 7.10 -14.71 -9.09
C GLY A 231 5.70 -14.14 -9.38
N HIS A 232 4.84 -13.94 -8.37
CA HIS A 232 3.57 -13.22 -8.47
C HIS A 232 3.75 -11.70 -8.49
N HIS A 233 4.59 -11.20 -9.40
CA HIS A 233 4.86 -9.77 -9.57
C HIS A 233 3.61 -8.94 -9.83
N ASP A 234 2.61 -9.52 -10.50
CA ASP A 234 1.33 -8.89 -10.78
C ASP A 234 0.53 -8.62 -9.50
N ILE A 235 0.58 -9.54 -8.53
CA ILE A 235 -0.03 -9.34 -7.22
C ILE A 235 0.76 -8.28 -6.46
N ALA A 236 2.10 -8.34 -6.49
CA ALA A 236 2.96 -7.40 -5.79
C ALA A 236 2.71 -5.95 -6.24
N ILE A 237 2.69 -5.70 -7.55
CA ILE A 237 2.49 -4.36 -8.08
C ILE A 237 1.03 -3.92 -8.04
N GLY A 238 0.10 -4.86 -8.25
CA GLY A 238 -1.32 -4.62 -8.08
C GLY A 238 -1.63 -4.17 -6.66
N ASN A 239 -1.01 -4.80 -5.66
CA ASN A 239 -1.16 -4.42 -4.26
C ASN A 239 -0.77 -2.95 -4.04
N VAL A 240 0.44 -2.54 -4.45
CA VAL A 240 0.90 -1.15 -4.27
C VAL A 240 0.00 -0.13 -4.97
N ILE A 241 -0.31 -0.36 -6.26
CA ILE A 241 -1.12 0.59 -7.03
C ILE A 241 -2.56 0.63 -6.51
N GLY A 242 -3.12 -0.53 -6.20
CA GLY A 242 -4.44 -0.68 -5.61
C GLY A 242 -4.52 0.04 -4.27
N SER A 243 -3.59 -0.21 -3.36
CA SER A 243 -3.56 0.43 -2.04
C SER A 243 -3.47 1.95 -2.17
N ASN A 244 -2.72 2.48 -3.13
CA ASN A 244 -2.70 3.93 -3.35
C ASN A 244 -4.04 4.48 -3.85
N ILE A 245 -4.72 3.78 -4.74
CA ILE A 245 -6.06 4.16 -5.20
C ILE A 245 -7.07 4.07 -4.04
N PHE A 246 -7.01 3.02 -3.22
CA PHE A 246 -7.81 2.86 -2.00
C PHE A 246 -7.55 3.97 -0.98
N ASN A 247 -6.30 4.32 -0.74
CA ASN A 247 -5.95 5.38 0.18
C ASN A 247 -6.49 6.73 -0.28
N MET A 248 -6.39 7.03 -1.58
CA MET A 248 -6.92 8.27 -2.16
C MET A 248 -8.45 8.34 -2.15
N LEU A 249 -9.13 7.25 -2.50
CA LEU A 249 -10.56 7.27 -2.80
C LEU A 249 -11.44 6.65 -1.72
N THR A 250 -10.84 6.09 -0.66
CA THR A 250 -11.56 5.47 0.44
C THR A 250 -11.03 5.91 1.79
N VAL A 251 -9.71 5.90 2.03
CA VAL A 251 -9.13 6.27 3.34
C VAL A 251 -9.18 7.79 3.57
N MET A 252 -8.70 8.58 2.62
CA MET A 252 -8.69 10.05 2.69
C MET A 252 -10.08 10.67 2.85
N PRO A 253 -11.14 10.25 2.12
CA PRO A 253 -12.45 10.88 2.23
C PRO A 253 -13.25 10.52 3.51
N VAL A 254 -12.84 9.52 4.30
CA VAL A 254 -13.55 9.12 5.53
C VAL A 254 -13.90 10.31 6.44
N PRO A 255 -12.95 11.17 6.85
CA PRO A 255 -13.26 12.31 7.71
C PRO A 255 -14.34 13.24 7.15
N GLY A 256 -14.34 13.49 5.83
CA GLY A 256 -15.34 14.33 5.16
C GLY A 256 -16.78 13.77 5.23
N LEU A 257 -16.94 12.46 5.45
CA LEU A 257 -18.27 11.86 5.68
C LEU A 257 -18.86 12.23 7.04
N LEU A 258 -18.01 12.50 8.04
CA LEU A 258 -18.44 12.72 9.42
C LEU A 258 -18.55 14.21 9.74
N ALA A 259 -17.59 15.01 9.29
CA ALA A 259 -17.56 16.45 9.53
C ALA A 259 -16.69 17.17 8.48
N VAL A 260 -16.88 18.49 8.34
CA VAL A 260 -15.98 19.33 7.55
C VAL A 260 -14.61 19.34 8.23
N THR A 261 -13.60 18.84 7.52
CA THR A 261 -12.22 18.79 7.99
C THR A 261 -11.43 19.91 7.34
N GLN A 262 -10.89 20.81 8.16
CA GLN A 262 -9.98 21.86 7.72
C GLN A 262 -8.59 21.26 7.52
N VAL A 263 -8.17 21.12 6.27
CA VAL A 263 -6.93 20.47 5.88
C VAL A 263 -5.76 21.40 6.12
N GLU A 264 -4.76 20.93 6.87
CA GLU A 264 -3.52 21.69 7.09
C GLU A 264 -2.84 22.00 5.75
N SER A 265 -2.44 23.25 5.54
CA SER A 265 -1.80 23.68 4.29
C SER A 265 -0.56 22.84 3.97
N MET A 266 0.18 22.38 4.98
CA MET A 266 1.34 21.51 4.79
C MET A 266 0.96 20.13 4.24
N ALA A 267 -0.21 19.59 4.60
CA ALA A 267 -0.68 18.33 4.04
C ALA A 267 -0.88 18.44 2.51
N LEU A 268 -1.34 19.59 2.00
CA LEU A 268 -1.46 19.83 0.56
C LEU A 268 -0.12 20.21 -0.09
N TYR A 269 0.51 21.29 0.37
CA TYR A 269 1.65 21.88 -0.36
C TYR A 269 2.95 21.08 -0.20
N ARG A 270 3.11 20.31 0.89
CA ARG A 270 4.28 19.44 1.12
C ARG A 270 3.92 17.99 0.86
N ASP A 271 3.01 17.40 1.62
CA ASP A 271 2.82 15.94 1.63
C ASP A 271 2.14 15.46 0.34
N TYR A 272 1.06 16.12 -0.08
CA TYR A 272 0.40 15.83 -1.35
C TYR A 272 1.32 16.08 -2.54
N ALA A 273 2.08 17.19 -2.52
CA ALA A 273 3.04 17.49 -3.57
C ALA A 273 4.12 16.42 -3.70
N VAL A 274 4.69 15.96 -2.57
CA VAL A 274 5.64 14.84 -2.56
C VAL A 274 4.99 13.56 -3.06
N MET A 275 3.79 13.22 -2.61
CA MET A 275 3.03 12.07 -3.10
C MET A 275 2.84 12.13 -4.62
N MET A 276 2.45 13.28 -5.16
CA MET A 276 2.27 13.47 -6.60
C MET A 276 3.58 13.34 -7.36
N VAL A 277 4.67 13.91 -6.86
CA VAL A 277 6.02 13.75 -7.43
C VAL A 277 6.43 12.28 -7.44
N MET A 278 6.21 11.54 -6.36
CA MET A 278 6.50 10.11 -6.27
C MET A 278 5.66 9.29 -7.27
N THR A 279 4.37 9.61 -7.41
CA THR A 279 3.48 8.98 -8.40
C THR A 279 3.92 9.26 -9.84
N LEU A 280 4.31 10.50 -10.15
CA LEU A 280 4.82 10.86 -11.48
C LEU A 280 6.21 10.26 -11.76
N MET A 281 7.06 10.20 -10.74
CA MET A 281 8.36 9.53 -10.80
C MET A 281 8.19 8.03 -11.06
N LEU A 282 7.24 7.38 -10.38
CA LEU A 282 6.86 6.00 -10.65
C LEU A 282 6.47 5.82 -12.12
N LEU A 283 5.54 6.63 -12.63
CA LEU A 283 5.14 6.59 -14.03
C LEU A 283 6.34 6.77 -14.99
N ALA A 284 7.20 7.76 -14.73
CA ALA A 284 8.38 8.02 -15.54
C ALA A 284 9.35 6.83 -15.55
N LEU A 285 9.60 6.21 -14.39
CA LEU A 285 10.44 5.01 -14.29
C LEU A 285 9.86 3.84 -15.07
N PHE A 286 8.53 3.66 -15.05
CA PHE A 286 7.85 2.65 -15.86
C PHE A 286 7.99 2.91 -17.37
N VAL A 287 7.81 4.16 -17.81
CA VAL A 287 7.97 4.55 -19.22
C VAL A 287 9.40 4.34 -19.71
N VAL A 288 10.40 4.83 -18.94
CA VAL A 288 11.82 4.74 -19.32
C VAL A 288 12.31 3.30 -19.37
N ASN A 289 11.86 2.46 -18.45
CA ASN A 289 12.28 1.06 -18.39
C ASN A 289 11.42 0.13 -19.25
N TYR A 290 10.32 0.61 -19.85
CA TYR A 290 9.40 -0.23 -20.64
C TYR A 290 10.12 -1.04 -21.73
N ARG A 291 11.07 -0.43 -22.45
CA ARG A 291 11.86 -1.12 -23.48
C ARG A 291 12.76 -2.23 -22.93
N LYS A 292 13.20 -2.11 -21.67
CA LYS A 292 13.99 -3.14 -20.98
C LYS A 292 13.13 -4.27 -20.43
N GLY A 293 11.81 -4.09 -20.41
CA GLY A 293 10.84 -5.09 -19.96
C GLY A 293 10.78 -5.29 -18.44
N THR A 294 11.65 -4.65 -17.65
CA THR A 294 11.68 -4.81 -16.19
C THR A 294 12.01 -3.50 -15.48
N MET A 295 11.40 -3.28 -14.32
CA MET A 295 11.82 -2.28 -13.34
C MET A 295 12.87 -2.91 -12.43
N GLY A 296 14.14 -2.58 -12.70
CA GLY A 296 15.27 -3.12 -11.97
C GLY A 296 15.60 -2.40 -10.67
N ARG A 297 16.61 -2.92 -9.97
CA ARG A 297 17.09 -2.42 -8.67
C ARG A 297 17.43 -0.93 -8.64
N PHE A 298 17.90 -0.36 -9.74
CA PHE A 298 18.19 1.07 -9.82
C PHE A 298 16.92 1.93 -9.62
N SER A 299 15.80 1.53 -10.23
CA SER A 299 14.52 2.18 -10.00
C SER A 299 14.09 2.04 -8.54
N GLY A 300 14.32 0.86 -7.95
CA GLY A 300 14.10 0.62 -6.52
C GLY A 300 14.91 1.57 -5.63
N LEU A 301 16.22 1.75 -5.90
CA LEU A 301 17.09 2.69 -5.19
C LEU A 301 16.59 4.13 -5.28
N LEU A 302 16.11 4.54 -6.47
CA LEU A 302 15.60 5.89 -6.66
C LEU A 302 14.30 6.13 -5.86
N LEU A 303 13.39 5.16 -5.84
CA LEU A 303 12.14 5.24 -5.07
C LEU A 303 12.41 5.25 -3.56
N THR A 304 13.24 4.33 -3.05
CA THR A 304 13.58 4.28 -1.62
C THR A 304 14.41 5.49 -1.19
N GLY A 305 15.29 5.99 -2.07
CA GLY A 305 16.02 7.23 -1.87
C GLY A 305 15.10 8.45 -1.76
N GLY A 306 14.09 8.54 -2.64
CA GLY A 306 13.06 9.59 -2.58
C GLY A 306 12.26 9.56 -1.28
N PHE A 307 11.83 8.37 -0.84
CA PHE A 307 11.17 8.18 0.46
C PHE A 307 12.07 8.61 1.64
N THR A 308 13.33 8.17 1.62
CA THR A 308 14.29 8.51 2.68
C THR A 308 14.53 10.01 2.73
N ALA A 309 14.66 10.67 1.59
CA ALA A 309 14.82 12.12 1.51
C ALA A 309 13.60 12.86 2.08
N TYR A 310 12.38 12.38 1.80
CA TYR A 310 11.16 12.91 2.39
C TYR A 310 11.13 12.74 3.92
N LEU A 311 11.44 11.55 4.45
CA LEU A 311 11.50 11.35 5.90
C LEU A 311 12.55 12.24 6.58
N LEU A 312 13.73 12.40 5.98
CA LEU A 312 14.77 13.29 6.49
C LEU A 312 14.31 14.75 6.47
N TYR A 313 13.61 15.17 5.42
CA TYR A 313 13.05 16.52 5.34
C TYR A 313 12.04 16.77 6.47
N LEU A 314 11.09 15.84 6.68
CA LEU A 314 10.13 15.93 7.80
C LEU A 314 10.83 15.97 9.16
N PHE A 315 11.88 15.17 9.35
CA PHE A 315 12.63 15.12 10.60
C PHE A 315 13.34 16.46 10.87
N ILE A 316 13.96 17.07 9.86
CA ILE A 316 14.64 18.36 10.00
C ILE A 316 13.63 19.48 10.27
N GLU A 317 12.46 19.45 9.63
CA GLU A 317 11.40 20.43 9.84
C GLU A 317 10.75 20.33 11.23
N ALA A 318 10.70 19.13 11.80
CA ALA A 318 10.11 18.86 13.11
C ALA A 318 11.07 19.06 14.30
N SER A 319 12.38 19.26 14.05
CA SER A 319 13.44 19.44 15.06
C SER A 319 13.72 20.92 15.33
#